data_AF-A0A7C7QL26-F1
#
_entry.id   AF-A0A7C7QL26-F1
#
_cell.length_a   1.000
_cell.length_b   1.000
_cell.length_c   1.000
_cell.angle_alpha   90.00
_cell.angle_beta   90.00
_cell.angle_gamma   90.00
#
_symmetry.space_group_name_H-M   'P 1'
#
loop_
_entity.id
_entity.type
_entity.pdbx_description
1 polymer ?
#
loop_
_entity_poly.entity_id
_entity_poly.type
_entity_poly.pdbx_seq_one_letter_code
_entity_poly.pdbx_strand_id
1 'polypeptide(L)'
;MYLWLTTARIYKSIMIFLNEQDINPLIAIIFFFLDLTVRMRLDRLDGAGATAWADGSVLHPVVEGFFEGLKGKQREGIYETGRGANELVGILKSFSKAELEMMLILLLELYSKAYQNDPLVVKHHLSEHARELYLAIQDFRV
;
A
#
# COMPACT_ATOMS: atom_id res chain seq x y z
N MET A 1 12.26 -13.23 -31.89
CA MET A 1 11.34 -12.43 -31.05
C MET A 1 11.90 -12.41 -29.64
N TYR A 2 12.45 -11.28 -29.20
CA TYR A 2 13.08 -11.14 -27.88
C TYR A 2 12.03 -10.64 -26.89
N LEU A 3 11.57 -11.52 -25.98
CA LEU A 3 10.67 -11.14 -24.90
C LEU A 3 11.53 -10.60 -23.74
N TRP A 4 11.53 -9.29 -23.53
CA TRP A 4 12.14 -8.70 -22.34
C TRP A 4 11.12 -8.80 -21.21
N LEU A 5 11.39 -9.65 -20.22
CA LEU A 5 10.68 -9.61 -18.94
C LEU A 5 11.21 -8.39 -18.16
N THR A 6 10.61 -7.22 -18.37
CA THR A 6 10.90 -6.01 -17.57
C THR A 6 10.09 -5.96 -16.27
N THR A 7 9.60 -7.10 -15.78
CA THR A 7 8.79 -7.20 -14.56
C THR A 7 9.64 -7.17 -13.29
N ALA A 8 10.44 -6.13 -13.12
CA ALA A 8 10.84 -5.67 -11.81
C ALA A 8 10.06 -4.38 -11.56
N ARG A 9 8.93 -4.46 -10.84
CA ARG A 9 8.32 -3.27 -10.23
C ARG A 9 9.43 -2.66 -9.37
N ILE A 10 10.05 -1.57 -9.83
CA ILE A 10 11.07 -0.87 -9.05
C ILE A 10 10.34 -0.24 -7.87
N TYR A 11 10.29 -0.96 -6.75
CA TYR A 11 9.77 -0.46 -5.48
C TYR A 11 10.81 0.49 -4.88
N LYS A 12 10.85 1.74 -5.34
CA LYS A 12 11.64 2.78 -4.66
C LYS A 12 10.88 3.17 -3.38
N SER A 13 11.56 3.07 -2.24
CA SER A 13 10.97 3.40 -0.94
C SER A 13 10.48 4.85 -0.90
N ILE A 14 9.23 5.05 -0.48
CA ILE A 14 8.65 6.38 -0.20
C ILE A 14 9.36 7.02 1.00
N MET A 15 10.00 6.23 1.86
CA MET A 15 10.64 6.72 3.07
C MET A 15 11.93 7.49 2.83
N ILE A 16 12.43 7.50 1.61
CA ILE A 16 13.56 8.35 1.20
C ILE A 16 13.21 9.85 1.35
N PHE A 17 11.92 10.20 1.43
CA PHE A 17 11.46 11.58 1.54
C PHE A 17 11.13 12.04 2.97
N LEU A 18 11.20 11.13 3.94
CA LEU A 18 11.12 11.45 5.36
C LEU A 18 12.54 11.48 5.92
N ASN A 19 12.85 12.44 6.81
CA ASN A 19 14.18 12.52 7.41
C ASN A 19 14.46 11.24 8.20
N GLU A 20 15.53 10.50 7.87
CA GLU A 20 15.79 9.13 8.35
C GLU A 20 15.85 9.02 9.89
N GLN A 21 16.08 10.13 10.59
CA GLN A 21 16.26 10.14 12.04
C GLN A 21 14.96 10.19 12.87
N ASP A 22 13.78 10.38 12.24
CA ASP A 22 12.49 10.53 12.96
C ASP A 22 11.37 9.57 12.48
N ILE A 23 11.68 8.60 11.62
CA ILE A 23 10.64 7.73 11.05
C ILE A 23 10.24 6.66 12.07
N ASN A 24 9.08 6.85 12.70
CA ASN A 24 8.46 5.83 13.53
C ASN A 24 8.18 4.55 12.69
N PRO A 25 8.72 3.38 13.05
CA PRO A 25 8.54 2.13 12.28
C PRO A 25 7.07 1.72 12.07
N LEU A 26 6.19 2.07 13.02
CA LEU A 26 4.75 1.85 12.89
C LEU A 26 4.14 2.73 11.79
N ILE A 27 4.51 4.01 11.76
CA ILE A 27 4.11 4.90 10.65
C ILE A 27 4.65 4.32 9.35
N ALA A 28 5.88 3.79 9.36
CA ALA A 28 6.48 3.28 8.16
C ALA A 28 5.78 2.08 7.55
N ILE A 29 5.42 1.12 8.39
CA ILE A 29 4.71 -0.07 7.94
C ILE A 29 3.29 0.27 7.47
N ILE A 30 2.63 1.26 8.07
CA ILE A 30 1.30 1.71 7.63
C ILE A 30 1.39 2.36 6.25
N PHE A 31 2.31 3.30 6.04
CA PHE A 31 2.46 3.95 4.72
C PHE A 31 2.90 2.95 3.65
N PHE A 32 3.77 1.99 3.99
CA PHE A 32 4.12 0.89 3.08
C PHE A 32 2.91 0.03 2.72
N PHE A 33 2.05 -0.30 3.69
CA PHE A 33 0.82 -1.04 3.44
C PHE A 33 -0.14 -0.26 2.52
N LEU A 34 -0.39 1.02 2.80
CA LEU A 34 -1.25 1.86 1.96
C LEU A 34 -0.70 1.97 0.53
N ASP A 35 0.61 2.18 0.40
CA ASP A 35 1.27 2.17 -0.89
C ASP A 35 1.08 0.87 -1.67
N LEU A 36 1.31 -0.25 -0.99
CA LEU A 36 1.16 -1.57 -1.58
C LEU A 36 -0.25 -1.76 -2.16
N THR A 37 -1.28 -1.32 -1.43
CA THR A 37 -2.67 -1.45 -1.88
C THR A 37 -2.98 -0.65 -3.14
N VAL A 38 -2.40 0.56 -3.27
CA VAL A 38 -2.49 1.38 -4.49
C VAL A 38 -1.74 0.72 -5.64
N ARG A 39 -0.49 0.30 -5.41
CA ARG A 39 0.36 -0.34 -6.44
C ARG A 39 -0.20 -1.65 -6.96
N MET A 40 -0.93 -2.40 -6.13
CA MET A 40 -1.57 -3.65 -6.56
C MET A 40 -2.75 -3.41 -7.50
N ARG A 41 -3.33 -2.21 -7.50
CA ARG A 41 -4.37 -1.81 -8.47
C ARG A 41 -3.83 -1.17 -9.73
N LEU A 42 -2.65 -0.56 -9.65
CA LEU A 42 -1.99 0.01 -10.82
C LEU A 42 -1.48 -1.12 -11.70
N ASP A 43 -2.07 -1.23 -12.88
CA ASP A 43 -1.61 -2.12 -13.94
C ASP A 43 -1.39 -1.34 -15.24
N ARG A 44 -0.81 -1.98 -16.25
CA ARG A 44 -0.70 -1.42 -17.60
C ARG A 44 -1.45 -2.30 -18.58
N LEU A 45 -2.31 -1.69 -19.40
CA LEU A 45 -2.93 -2.41 -20.52
C LEU A 45 -1.83 -3.03 -21.41
N ASP A 46 -1.91 -4.33 -21.66
CA ASP A 46 -0.92 -5.10 -22.43
C ASP A 46 0.54 -4.98 -21.90
N GLY A 47 0.73 -4.69 -20.61
CA GLY A 47 2.05 -4.63 -19.95
C GLY A 47 2.90 -3.39 -20.26
N ALA A 48 2.55 -2.59 -21.27
CA ALA A 48 3.27 -1.36 -21.65
C ALA A 48 2.35 -0.17 -21.98
N GLY A 49 1.04 -0.40 -22.11
CA GLY A 49 0.05 0.60 -22.49
C GLY A 49 -0.32 1.58 -21.37
N ALA A 50 -1.52 2.14 -21.51
CA ALA A 50 -2.07 3.10 -20.54
C ALA A 50 -2.24 2.47 -19.16
N THR A 51 -2.12 3.30 -18.13
CA THR A 51 -2.35 2.90 -16.74
C THR A 51 -3.80 2.46 -16.58
N ALA A 52 -4.01 1.22 -16.14
CA ALA A 52 -5.29 0.65 -15.78
C ALA A 52 -5.44 0.61 -14.25
N TRP A 53 -6.69 0.69 -13.78
CA TRP A 53 -7.04 0.57 -12.37
C TRP A 53 -7.82 -0.71 -12.14
N ALA A 54 -7.27 -1.60 -11.31
CA ALA A 54 -7.92 -2.87 -11.00
C ALA A 54 -9.10 -2.70 -10.03
N ASP A 55 -10.07 -3.60 -10.18
CA ASP A 55 -11.29 -3.69 -9.39
C ASP A 55 -11.03 -3.90 -7.88
N GLY A 56 -12.01 -3.57 -7.04
CA GLY A 56 -11.97 -3.71 -5.59
C GLY A 56 -11.67 -5.11 -5.05
N SER A 57 -12.03 -6.15 -5.81
CA SER A 57 -11.79 -7.55 -5.45
C SER A 57 -10.33 -7.89 -5.15
N VAL A 58 -9.36 -7.14 -5.68
CA VAL A 58 -7.94 -7.38 -5.41
C VAL A 58 -7.52 -7.00 -3.98
N LEU A 59 -8.30 -6.18 -3.27
CA LEU A 59 -7.87 -5.68 -1.96
C LEU A 59 -7.90 -6.73 -0.86
N HIS A 60 -8.87 -7.65 -0.86
CA HIS A 60 -8.91 -8.74 0.12
C HIS A 60 -7.64 -9.60 0.10
N PRO A 61 -7.24 -10.20 -1.04
CA PRO A 61 -6.01 -11.00 -1.09
C PRO A 61 -4.74 -10.17 -0.84
N VAL A 62 -4.74 -8.87 -1.15
CA VAL A 62 -3.61 -7.98 -0.83
C VAL A 62 -3.48 -7.76 0.68
N VAL A 63 -4.59 -7.54 1.39
CA VAL A 63 -4.61 -7.40 2.85
C VAL A 63 -4.16 -8.71 3.50
N GLU A 64 -4.69 -9.84 3.06
CA GLU A 64 -4.30 -11.18 3.55
C GLU A 64 -2.80 -11.44 3.35
N GLY A 65 -2.31 -11.31 2.11
CA GLY A 65 -0.91 -11.58 1.78
C GLY A 65 0.06 -10.64 2.52
N PHE A 66 -0.32 -9.39 2.75
CA PHE A 66 0.48 -8.47 3.54
C PHE A 66 0.66 -8.95 4.99
N PHE A 67 -0.43 -9.32 5.67
CA PHE A 67 -0.36 -9.76 7.07
C PHE A 67 0.24 -11.15 7.21
N GLU A 68 0.04 -12.05 6.25
CA GLU A 68 0.74 -13.34 6.20
C GLU A 68 2.25 -13.15 6.06
N GLY A 69 2.69 -12.26 5.15
CA GLY A 69 4.10 -11.90 4.98
C GLY A 69 4.68 -11.30 6.26
N LEU A 70 3.93 -10.43 6.94
CA LEU A 70 4.35 -9.81 8.20
C LEU A 70 4.51 -10.85 9.33
N LYS A 71 3.53 -11.76 9.49
CA LYS A 71 3.61 -12.89 10.42
C LYS A 71 4.81 -13.79 10.10
N GLY A 72 5.10 -14.02 8.81
CA GLY A 72 6.30 -14.71 8.35
C GLY A 72 7.59 -14.04 8.84
N LYS A 73 7.71 -12.72 8.61
CA LYS A 73 8.87 -11.93 9.05
C LYS A 73 9.05 -11.86 10.56
N GLN A 74 7.95 -11.93 11.32
CA GLN A 74 7.98 -12.05 12.78
C GLN A 74 8.56 -13.40 13.23
N ARG A 75 8.12 -14.50 12.61
CA ARG A 75 8.66 -15.84 12.91
C ARG A 75 10.15 -15.96 12.59
N GLU A 76 10.62 -15.23 11.58
CA GLU A 76 12.04 -15.17 11.19
C GLU A 76 12.88 -14.25 12.11
N GLY A 77 12.27 -13.53 13.07
CA GLY A 77 12.96 -12.58 13.94
C GLY A 77 13.42 -11.30 13.23
N ILE A 78 12.92 -11.03 12.02
CA ILE A 78 13.31 -9.88 11.19
C ILE A 78 12.45 -8.64 11.52
N TYR A 79 11.23 -8.86 12.01
CA TYR A 79 10.30 -7.79 12.37
C TYR A 79 10.05 -7.76 13.87
N GLU A 80 10.77 -6.89 14.56
CA GLU A 80 10.62 -6.58 15.98
C GLU A 80 10.18 -5.12 16.19
N THR A 81 9.24 -4.62 15.38
CA THR A 81 8.51 -3.45 15.87
C THR A 81 7.78 -3.94 17.12
N GLY A 82 7.88 -3.26 18.25
CA GLY A 82 7.36 -3.72 19.55
C GLY A 82 5.84 -3.97 19.65
N ARG A 83 5.16 -4.16 18.52
CA ARG A 83 3.75 -4.52 18.34
C ARG A 83 3.63 -5.62 17.28
N GLY A 84 2.87 -6.68 17.60
CA GLY A 84 2.65 -7.83 16.72
C GLY A 84 1.83 -7.52 15.46
N ALA A 85 1.78 -8.44 14.47
CA ALA A 85 0.94 -8.24 13.27
C ALA A 85 -0.53 -7.99 13.64
N ASN A 86 -1.01 -8.65 14.71
CA ASN A 86 -2.36 -8.51 15.24
C ASN A 86 -2.63 -7.10 15.79
N GLU A 87 -1.62 -6.46 16.40
CA GLU A 87 -1.77 -5.08 16.89
C GLU A 87 -1.84 -4.10 15.73
N LEU A 88 -1.06 -4.31 14.66
CA LEU A 88 -1.15 -3.50 13.46
C LEU A 88 -2.55 -3.60 12.82
N VAL A 89 -3.14 -4.80 12.79
CA VAL A 89 -4.54 -4.98 12.36
C VAL A 89 -5.48 -4.17 13.25
N GLY A 90 -5.32 -4.24 14.57
CA GLY A 90 -6.15 -3.48 15.51
C GLY A 90 -6.07 -1.96 15.28
N ILE A 91 -4.87 -1.45 15.02
CA ILE A 91 -4.65 -0.04 14.68
C ILE A 91 -5.36 0.32 13.37
N LEU A 92 -5.15 -0.46 12.30
CA LEU A 92 -5.79 -0.20 11.00
C LEU A 92 -7.32 -0.28 11.07
N LYS A 93 -7.87 -1.19 11.88
CA LYS A 93 -9.31 -1.29 12.12
C LYS A 93 -9.87 -0.12 12.95
N SER A 94 -9.04 0.54 13.76
CA SER A 94 -9.47 1.69 14.57
C SER A 94 -9.67 2.97 13.76
N PHE A 95 -9.06 3.07 12.57
CA PHE A 95 -9.25 4.21 11.70
C PHE A 95 -10.67 4.25 11.13
N SER A 96 -11.25 5.44 11.11
CA SER A 96 -12.40 5.75 10.29
C SER A 96 -12.03 5.75 8.80
N LYS A 97 -13.05 5.58 7.94
CA LYS A 97 -12.88 5.73 6.48
C LYS A 97 -12.25 7.08 6.11
N ALA A 98 -12.64 8.16 6.81
CA ALA A 98 -12.15 9.50 6.54
C ALA A 98 -10.66 9.66 6.90
N GLU A 99 -10.21 9.08 8.03
CA GLU A 99 -8.79 9.08 8.39
C GLU A 99 -7.97 8.28 7.38
N LEU A 100 -8.46 7.11 6.95
CA LEU A 100 -7.80 6.30 5.93
C LEU A 100 -7.68 7.05 4.59
N GLU A 101 -8.74 7.75 4.17
CA GLU A 101 -8.74 8.59 2.97
C GLU A 101 -7.74 9.75 3.08
N MET A 102 -7.67 10.43 4.23
CA MET A 102 -6.67 11.47 4.48
C MET A 102 -5.24 10.93 4.39
N MET A 103 -4.97 9.74 4.95
CA MET A 103 -3.65 9.11 4.87
C MET A 103 -3.26 8.77 3.42
N LEU A 104 -4.21 8.30 2.62
CA LEU A 104 -4.01 8.04 1.19
C LEU A 104 -3.77 9.32 0.39
N ILE A 105 -4.44 10.43 0.73
CA ILE A 105 -4.17 11.76 0.14
C ILE A 105 -2.74 12.20 0.46
N LEU A 106 -2.33 12.11 1.73
CA LEU A 106 -0.97 12.45 2.16
C LEU A 106 0.09 11.59 1.44
N LEU A 107 -0.17 10.29 1.32
CA LEU A 107 0.65 9.36 0.55
C LEU A 107 0.80 9.85 -0.91
N LEU A 108 -0.29 10.24 -1.57
CA LEU A 108 -0.25 10.75 -2.94
C LEU A 108 0.48 12.08 -3.09
N GLU A 109 0.34 12.99 -2.13
CA GLU A 109 1.09 14.24 -2.12
C GLU A 109 2.60 13.98 -2.01
N LEU A 110 3.02 13.04 -1.16
CA LEU A 110 4.41 12.57 -1.11
C LEU A 110 4.85 11.96 -2.45
N TYR A 111 3.98 11.20 -3.11
CA TYR A 111 4.23 10.63 -4.44
C TYR A 111 4.40 11.68 -5.54
N SER A 112 3.54 12.68 -5.58
CA SER A 112 3.58 13.75 -6.58
C SER A 112 4.90 14.51 -6.58
N LYS A 113 5.53 14.61 -5.40
CA LYS A 113 6.88 15.18 -5.25
C LYS A 113 7.99 14.24 -5.72
N ALA A 114 7.72 12.93 -5.73
CA ALA A 114 8.69 11.87 -5.95
C ALA A 114 8.68 11.25 -7.36
N TYR A 115 7.53 11.25 -8.05
CA TYR A 115 7.32 10.55 -9.33
C TYR A 115 6.57 11.42 -10.35
N GLN A 116 7.11 11.51 -11.57
CA GLN A 116 6.52 12.25 -12.70
C GLN A 116 5.44 11.46 -13.46
N ASN A 117 5.12 10.23 -13.06
CA ASN A 117 4.23 9.34 -13.80
C ASN A 117 2.84 9.25 -13.16
N ASP A 118 1.87 9.74 -13.92
CA ASP A 118 0.41 9.58 -13.87
C ASP A 118 -0.30 9.59 -12.50
N PRO A 119 -0.14 10.66 -11.70
CA PRO A 119 -0.93 10.86 -10.46
C PRO A 119 -2.44 10.99 -10.71
N LEU A 120 -2.88 11.17 -11.96
CA LEU A 120 -4.27 11.43 -12.29
C LEU A 120 -5.17 10.20 -12.13
N VAL A 121 -4.71 9.02 -12.56
CA VAL A 121 -5.51 7.78 -12.45
C VAL A 121 -5.74 7.45 -10.98
N VAL A 122 -4.70 7.52 -10.14
CA VAL A 122 -4.85 7.24 -8.71
C VAL A 122 -5.72 8.29 -8.03
N LYS A 123 -5.53 9.58 -8.36
CA LYS A 123 -6.36 10.66 -7.81
C LYS A 123 -7.84 10.49 -8.17
N HIS A 124 -8.14 10.04 -9.38
CA HIS A 124 -9.50 9.78 -9.85
C HIS A 124 -10.19 8.67 -9.03
N HIS A 125 -9.47 7.61 -8.68
CA HIS A 125 -10.03 6.46 -7.95
C HIS A 125 -9.84 6.51 -6.43
N LEU A 126 -9.25 7.57 -5.88
CA LEU A 126 -8.79 7.59 -4.49
C LEU A 126 -9.91 7.38 -3.46
N SER A 127 -11.04 8.06 -3.63
CA SER A 127 -12.16 7.97 -2.68
C SER A 127 -12.82 6.59 -2.71
N GLU A 128 -12.94 6.01 -3.91
CA GLU A 128 -13.42 4.64 -4.09
C GLU A 128 -12.44 3.63 -3.47
N HIS A 129 -11.14 3.80 -3.74
CA HIS A 129 -10.09 2.99 -3.15
C HIS A 129 -10.12 3.01 -1.62
N ALA A 130 -10.23 4.19 -1.02
CA ALA A 130 -10.30 4.36 0.43
C ALA A 130 -11.52 3.65 1.01
N ARG A 131 -12.69 3.75 0.36
CA ARG A 131 -13.90 3.03 0.78
C ARG A 131 -13.71 1.52 0.72
N GLU A 132 -13.19 1.00 -0.40
CA GLU A 132 -13.01 -0.45 -0.60
C GLU A 132 -11.93 -1.03 0.30
N LEU A 133 -10.84 -0.30 0.51
CA LEU A 133 -9.78 -0.68 1.44
C LEU A 133 -10.26 -0.66 2.88
N TYR A 134 -11.05 0.33 3.27
CA TYR A 134 -11.67 0.38 4.58
C TYR A 134 -12.50 -0.90 4.82
N LEU A 135 -13.37 -1.27 3.88
CA LEU A 135 -14.17 -2.50 3.99
C LEU A 135 -13.29 -3.76 4.09
N ALA A 136 -12.29 -3.90 3.22
CA ALA A 136 -11.39 -5.06 3.26
C ALA A 136 -10.62 -5.17 4.59
N ILE A 137 -10.19 -4.05 5.17
CA ILE A 137 -9.55 -4.02 6.50
C ILE A 137 -10.55 -4.43 7.59
N GLN A 138 -11.77 -3.91 7.57
CA GLN A 138 -12.78 -4.23 8.58
C GLN A 138 -13.17 -5.71 8.53
N ASP A 139 -13.29 -6.28 7.33
CA ASP A 139 -13.66 -7.69 7.11
C ASP A 139 -12.53 -8.68 7.40
N PHE A 140 -11.26 -8.24 7.34
CA PHE A 140 -10.09 -9.09 7.59
C PHE A 140 -10.11 -9.71 8.99
N ARG A 141 -9.90 -11.03 9.08
CA ARG A 141 -9.86 -11.77 10.35
C ARG A 141 -8.44 -12.18 10.66
N VAL A 142 -8.04 -11.98 11.93
CA VAL A 142 -6.69 -12.20 12.44
C VAL A 142 -6.40 -13.67 12.71
#